data_AF-A0A960X6W1-F1
#
_entry.id   AF-A0A960X6W1-F1
#
_cell.length_a   1.000
_cell.length_b   1.000
_cell.length_c   1.000
_cell.angle_alpha   90.00
_cell.angle_beta   90.00
_cell.angle_gamma   90.00
#
_symmetry.space_group_name_H-M   'P 1'
#
loop_
_entity.id
_entity.type
_entity.pdbx_description
1 polymer ?
#
loop_
_entity_poly.entity_id
_entity_poly.type
_entity_poly.pdbx_seq_one_letter_code
_entity_poly.pdbx_strand_id
1 'polypeptide(L)'
;MNVLMFVMTMLMLLTLMTYARIESFRASTGVQAQFSYYMEESERDFINRRAKRWYDEIAVSSKNGASHEQAPGLAKLSVKILFDEKIREAKPTEFQQVYMLLKKLPDLLYGDQEFFEEMKADASLQDEMWQQVIHAADQQKVTKVQDLANLDLGDAHLNEIFYKMLKGTETKEGGYPSLLDYITMKRSAKIRVYLAPEPILLLLFRDPDTVSEIIETRGRLYRDVVADRMTSAEASEQFKALFAERYALGVEPTMLDFTVSKSAPK
;
A
#
# COMPACT_ATOMS: atom_id res chain seq x y z
N MET A 1 50.59 30.72 -58.34
CA MET A 1 51.20 30.61 -56.99
C MET A 1 50.20 30.68 -55.83
N ASN A 2 48.96 31.16 -56.02
CA ASN A 2 47.98 31.34 -54.91
C ASN A 2 47.11 30.11 -54.57
N VAL A 3 46.91 29.18 -55.51
CA VAL A 3 46.05 27.99 -55.29
C VAL A 3 46.65 27.05 -54.24
N LEU A 4 47.98 26.91 -54.22
CA LEU A 4 48.67 26.06 -53.24
C LEU A 4 48.48 26.57 -51.81
N MET A 5 48.57 27.88 -51.59
CA MET A 5 48.33 28.48 -50.25
C MET A 5 46.89 28.25 -49.79
N PHE A 6 45.91 28.39 -50.69
CA PHE A 6 44.50 28.16 -50.36
C PHE A 6 44.24 26.70 -49.95
N VAL A 7 44.76 25.74 -50.72
CA VAL A 7 44.64 24.30 -50.41
C VAL A 7 45.29 23.96 -49.07
N MET A 8 46.47 24.53 -48.77
CA MET A 8 47.15 24.32 -47.50
C MET A 8 46.39 24.93 -46.32
N THR A 9 45.82 26.13 -46.46
CA THR A 9 44.97 26.72 -45.41
C THR A 9 43.70 25.92 -45.16
N MET A 10 43.08 25.38 -46.23
CA MET A 10 41.87 24.57 -46.10
C MET A 10 42.16 23.23 -45.41
N LEU A 11 43.29 22.59 -45.74
CA LEU A 11 43.77 21.38 -45.03
C LEU A 11 44.08 21.66 -43.56
N MET A 12 44.67 22.82 -43.25
CA MET A 12 44.96 23.22 -41.88
C MET A 12 43.67 23.47 -41.06
N LEU A 13 42.64 24.08 -41.67
CA LEU A 13 41.34 24.27 -41.03
C LEU A 13 40.61 22.94 -40.82
N LEU A 14 40.63 22.04 -41.80
CA LEU A 14 40.03 20.71 -41.69
C LEU A 14 40.70 19.87 -40.60
N THR A 15 42.03 19.92 -40.49
CA THR A 15 42.77 19.22 -39.44
C THR A 15 42.45 19.77 -38.05
N LEU A 16 42.38 21.10 -37.89
CA LEU A 16 41.98 21.74 -36.64
C LEU A 16 40.55 21.36 -36.22
N MET A 17 39.58 21.39 -37.15
CA MET A 17 38.20 20.98 -36.88
C MET A 17 38.10 19.49 -36.51
N THR A 18 38.87 18.64 -37.19
CA THR A 18 38.90 17.20 -36.90
C THR A 18 39.47 16.93 -35.52
N TYR A 19 40.55 17.62 -35.15
CA TYR A 19 41.16 17.49 -33.83
C TYR A 19 40.21 17.92 -32.71
N ALA A 20 39.58 19.09 -32.84
CA ALA A 20 38.60 19.59 -31.88
C ALA A 20 37.42 18.62 -31.69
N ARG A 21 36.94 18.00 -32.78
CA ARG A 21 35.84 17.04 -32.73
C ARG A 21 36.23 15.71 -32.07
N ILE A 22 37.47 15.25 -32.27
CA ILE A 22 38.01 14.06 -31.61
C ILE A 22 38.17 14.31 -30.11
N GLU A 23 38.64 15.49 -29.71
CA GLU A 23 38.78 15.86 -28.30
C GLU A 23 37.42 15.94 -27.60
N SER A 24 36.42 16.59 -28.23
CA SER A 24 35.06 16.62 -27.69
C SER A 24 34.43 15.24 -27.58
N PHE A 25 34.71 14.36 -28.56
CA PHE A 25 34.22 12.98 -28.52
C PHE A 25 34.86 12.21 -27.36
N ARG A 26 36.18 12.31 -27.17
CA ARG A 26 36.90 11.67 -26.05
C ARG A 26 36.39 12.15 -24.69
N ALA A 27 36.19 13.46 -24.53
CA ALA A 27 35.63 14.03 -23.31
C ALA A 27 34.22 13.51 -23.04
N SER A 28 33.34 13.51 -24.05
CA SER A 28 31.98 12.98 -23.92
C SER A 28 31.96 11.49 -23.58
N THR A 29 32.81 10.67 -24.21
CA THR A 29 32.89 9.24 -23.91
C THR A 29 33.44 8.97 -22.52
N GLY A 30 34.40 9.79 -22.05
CA GLY A 30 34.93 9.70 -20.70
C GLY A 30 33.88 10.02 -19.64
N VAL A 31 33.12 11.11 -19.84
CA VAL A 31 32.01 11.48 -18.95
C VAL A 31 30.93 10.41 -18.95
N GLN A 32 30.57 9.86 -20.11
CA GLN A 32 29.57 8.81 -20.21
C GLN A 32 30.03 7.51 -19.54
N ALA A 33 31.30 7.12 -19.69
CA ALA A 33 31.85 5.94 -19.03
C ALA A 33 31.88 6.11 -17.50
N GLN A 34 32.28 7.30 -17.01
CA GLN A 34 32.31 7.60 -15.58
C GLN A 34 30.90 7.69 -14.99
N PHE A 35 29.94 8.24 -15.73
CA PHE A 35 28.54 8.26 -15.34
C PHE A 35 27.93 6.85 -15.29
N SER A 36 28.16 6.03 -16.31
CA SER A 36 27.72 4.63 -16.32
C SER A 36 28.32 3.83 -15.16
N TYR A 37 29.61 4.02 -14.89
CA TYR A 37 30.29 3.40 -13.73
C TYR A 37 29.67 3.84 -12.40
N TYR A 38 29.43 5.15 -12.24
CA TYR A 38 28.80 5.70 -11.04
C TYR A 38 27.37 5.16 -10.85
N MET A 39 26.57 5.10 -11.92
CA MET A 39 25.22 4.55 -11.87
C MET A 39 25.24 3.05 -11.54
N GLU A 40 26.14 2.28 -12.17
CA GLU A 40 26.20 0.84 -11.96
C GLU A 40 26.69 0.47 -10.55
N GLU A 41 27.65 1.20 -9.98
CA GLU A 41 28.24 0.86 -8.69
C GLU A 41 27.56 1.60 -7.52
N SER A 42 27.34 2.91 -7.64
CA SER A 42 26.80 3.74 -6.54
C SER A 42 25.30 3.55 -6.36
N GLU A 43 24.54 3.52 -7.46
CA GLU A 43 23.08 3.40 -7.38
C GLU A 43 22.67 1.99 -6.97
N ARG A 44 23.29 0.94 -7.53
CA ARG A 44 23.06 -0.43 -7.07
C ARG A 44 23.45 -0.62 -5.63
N ASP A 45 24.59 -0.09 -5.18
CA ASP A 45 24.96 -0.21 -3.78
C ASP A 45 24.05 0.59 -2.86
N PHE A 46 23.57 1.76 -3.29
CA PHE A 46 22.63 2.56 -2.50
C PHE A 46 21.27 1.86 -2.41
N ILE A 47 20.76 1.35 -3.53
CA ILE A 47 19.53 0.55 -3.60
C ILE A 47 19.70 -0.74 -2.78
N ASN A 48 20.81 -1.46 -2.90
CA ASN A 48 21.08 -2.68 -2.14
C ASN A 48 21.24 -2.40 -0.65
N ARG A 49 21.91 -1.31 -0.25
CA ARG A 49 22.02 -0.90 1.16
C ARG A 49 20.70 -0.42 1.74
N ARG A 50 19.86 0.25 0.93
CA ARG A 50 18.51 0.66 1.33
C ARG A 50 17.60 -0.56 1.44
N ALA A 51 17.62 -1.45 0.45
CA ALA A 51 16.89 -2.71 0.47
C ALA A 51 17.33 -3.60 1.62
N LYS A 52 18.64 -3.69 1.92
CA LYS A 52 19.17 -4.44 3.05
C LYS A 52 18.78 -3.82 4.39
N ARG A 53 18.86 -2.50 4.56
CA ARG A 53 18.33 -1.82 5.77
C ARG A 53 16.83 -2.05 5.93
N TRP A 54 16.07 -1.95 4.85
CA TRP A 54 14.63 -2.23 4.87
C TRP A 54 14.36 -3.70 5.19
N TYR A 55 15.15 -4.62 4.64
CA TYR A 55 15.08 -6.04 4.97
C TYR A 55 15.49 -6.29 6.41
N ASP A 56 16.50 -5.61 6.96
CA ASP A 56 16.91 -5.77 8.36
C ASP A 56 15.89 -5.13 9.34
N GLU A 57 15.18 -4.07 8.92
CA GLU A 57 14.10 -3.42 9.67
C GLU A 57 12.78 -4.20 9.61
N ILE A 58 12.53 -4.98 8.54
CA ILE A 58 11.27 -5.69 8.30
C ILE A 58 11.41 -7.22 8.49
N ALA A 59 12.61 -7.78 8.32
CA ALA A 59 12.88 -9.21 8.51
C ALA A 59 13.01 -9.49 10.00
N VAL A 60 11.91 -9.96 10.57
CA VAL A 60 11.89 -10.74 11.79
C VAL A 60 12.94 -11.84 11.67
N SER A 61 13.89 -11.89 12.60
CA SER A 61 14.91 -12.93 12.65
C SER A 61 14.24 -14.31 12.64
N SER A 62 14.29 -15.00 11.50
CA SER A 62 13.93 -16.40 11.35
C SER A 62 14.98 -17.29 12.01
N LYS A 63 15.19 -17.11 13.32
CA LYS A 63 15.94 -18.01 14.19
C LYS A 63 15.18 -18.14 15.50
N ASN A 64 14.11 -18.92 15.44
CA ASN A 64 13.82 -20.02 16.35
C ASN A 64 12.37 -20.45 16.11
N GLY A 65 12.19 -21.73 15.79
CA GLY A 65 10.88 -22.37 15.63
C GLY A 65 10.17 -22.51 16.97
N ALA A 66 9.73 -21.40 17.54
CA ALA A 66 8.57 -21.38 18.41
C ALA A 66 7.37 -21.12 17.50
N SER A 67 6.34 -21.97 17.57
CA SER A 67 5.06 -21.67 16.93
C SER A 67 4.53 -20.39 17.55
N HIS A 68 4.81 -19.24 16.93
CA HIS A 68 4.04 -18.05 17.17
C HIS A 68 2.63 -18.39 16.74
N GLU A 69 1.74 -18.60 17.72
CA GLU A 69 0.31 -18.49 17.51
C GLU A 69 0.10 -17.20 16.71
N GLN A 70 -0.21 -17.35 15.41
CA GLN A 70 -0.57 -16.23 14.58
C GLN A 70 -1.84 -15.68 15.21
N ALA A 71 -1.72 -14.59 15.96
CA ALA A 71 -2.89 -13.94 16.52
C ALA A 71 -3.90 -13.71 15.39
N PRO A 72 -5.19 -14.03 15.63
CA PRO A 72 -6.13 -14.32 14.56
C PRO A 72 -6.47 -13.10 13.69
N GLY A 73 -6.32 -11.87 14.20
CA GLY A 73 -6.69 -10.65 13.50
C GLY A 73 -5.63 -10.12 12.52
N LEU A 74 -6.11 -9.37 11.53
CA LEU A 74 -5.34 -8.74 10.46
C LEU A 74 -5.37 -7.22 10.59
N ALA A 75 -4.28 -6.54 10.21
CA ALA A 75 -4.26 -5.08 10.15
C ALA A 75 -5.20 -4.49 9.07
N LYS A 76 -5.50 -5.27 8.03
CA LYS A 76 -6.26 -4.85 6.85
C LYS A 76 -7.61 -5.55 6.81
N LEU A 77 -8.59 -4.95 6.15
CA LEU A 77 -9.90 -5.56 5.90
C LEU A 77 -9.74 -6.77 4.99
N SER A 78 -10.20 -7.95 5.41
CA SER A 78 -10.20 -9.10 4.52
C SER A 78 -11.41 -9.09 3.60
N VAL A 79 -11.17 -9.03 2.29
CA VAL A 79 -12.20 -9.09 1.25
C VAL A 79 -12.39 -10.51 0.72
N LYS A 80 -11.70 -11.51 1.27
CA LYS A 80 -11.79 -12.91 0.80
C LYS A 80 -13.22 -13.44 0.81
N ILE A 81 -13.99 -13.09 1.84
CA ILE A 81 -15.38 -13.53 2.00
C ILE A 81 -16.30 -13.02 0.87
N LEU A 82 -15.92 -11.96 0.16
CA LEU A 82 -16.70 -11.42 -0.94
C LEU A 82 -16.57 -12.28 -2.21
N PHE A 83 -15.43 -12.95 -2.39
CA PHE A 83 -15.04 -13.65 -3.62
C PHE A 83 -14.96 -15.18 -3.46
N ASP A 84 -15.40 -15.70 -2.32
CA ASP A 84 -15.47 -17.14 -2.04
C ASP A 84 -16.91 -17.48 -1.67
N GLU A 85 -17.67 -17.93 -2.66
CA GLU A 85 -19.10 -18.27 -2.55
C GLU A 85 -19.38 -19.19 -1.35
N LYS A 86 -18.52 -20.18 -1.09
CA LYS A 86 -18.71 -21.11 0.02
C LYS A 86 -18.60 -20.42 1.37
N ILE A 87 -17.68 -19.47 1.51
CA ILE A 87 -17.50 -18.70 2.75
C ILE A 87 -18.67 -17.71 2.91
N ARG A 88 -19.09 -17.07 1.82
CA ARG A 88 -20.22 -16.13 1.77
C ARG A 88 -21.52 -16.80 2.25
N GLU A 89 -21.82 -17.99 1.76
CA GLU A 89 -22.99 -18.77 2.17
C GLU A 89 -22.90 -19.28 3.62
N ALA A 90 -21.69 -19.69 4.06
CA ALA A 90 -21.49 -20.19 5.41
C ALA A 90 -21.61 -19.09 6.49
N LYS A 91 -21.36 -17.82 6.12
CA LYS A 91 -21.27 -16.70 7.06
C LYS A 91 -21.89 -15.40 6.51
N PRO A 92 -23.22 -15.37 6.34
CA PRO A 92 -23.91 -14.24 5.72
C PRO A 92 -23.75 -12.92 6.51
N THR A 93 -23.73 -12.97 7.84
CA THR A 93 -23.58 -11.79 8.68
C THR A 93 -22.18 -11.15 8.55
N GLU A 94 -21.13 -11.99 8.53
CA GLU A 94 -19.74 -11.52 8.33
C GLU A 94 -19.57 -10.94 6.91
N PHE A 95 -20.21 -11.55 5.91
CA PHE A 95 -20.27 -11.01 4.55
C PHE A 95 -20.91 -9.61 4.51
N GLN A 96 -22.09 -9.43 5.10
CA GLN A 96 -22.79 -8.15 5.11
C GLN A 96 -21.97 -7.05 5.78
N GLN A 97 -21.27 -7.37 6.86
CA GLN A 97 -20.42 -6.42 7.56
C GLN A 97 -19.19 -6.04 6.74
N VAL A 98 -18.45 -7.02 6.21
CA VAL A 98 -17.29 -6.75 5.36
C VAL A 98 -17.71 -5.94 4.13
N TYR A 99 -18.84 -6.27 3.51
CA TYR A 99 -19.38 -5.53 2.38
C TYR A 99 -19.73 -4.08 2.76
N MET A 100 -20.40 -3.87 3.90
CA MET A 100 -20.72 -2.52 4.40
C MET A 100 -19.46 -1.69 4.71
N LEU A 101 -18.45 -2.30 5.32
CA LEU A 101 -17.16 -1.65 5.59
C LEU A 101 -16.43 -1.31 4.28
N LEU A 102 -16.41 -2.25 3.33
CA LEU A 102 -15.78 -2.03 2.03
C LEU A 102 -16.46 -0.92 1.24
N LYS A 103 -17.80 -0.79 1.30
CA LYS A 103 -18.52 0.31 0.66
C LYS A 103 -18.13 1.68 1.23
N LYS A 104 -18.00 1.79 2.54
CA LYS A 104 -17.70 3.07 3.21
C LYS A 104 -16.22 3.47 3.13
N LEU A 105 -15.33 2.52 2.86
CA LEU A 105 -13.90 2.76 2.82
C LEU A 105 -13.49 3.74 1.68
N PRO A 106 -13.96 3.58 0.43
CA PRO A 106 -13.74 4.56 -0.64
C PRO A 106 -14.17 5.98 -0.27
N ASP A 107 -15.32 6.16 0.37
CA ASP A 107 -15.81 7.48 0.76
C ASP A 107 -14.83 8.18 1.71
N LEU A 108 -14.25 7.40 2.63
CA LEU A 108 -13.26 7.91 3.58
C LEU A 108 -11.91 8.22 2.91
N LEU A 109 -11.49 7.42 1.94
CA LEU A 109 -10.17 7.55 1.30
C LEU A 109 -10.16 8.56 0.14
N TYR A 110 -11.26 8.66 -0.59
CA TYR A 110 -11.37 9.34 -1.87
C TYR A 110 -12.52 10.34 -1.92
N GLY A 111 -13.24 10.57 -0.83
CA GLY A 111 -14.42 11.44 -0.79
C GLY A 111 -14.18 12.89 -1.23
N ASP A 112 -12.92 13.33 -1.26
CA ASP A 112 -12.49 14.66 -1.71
C ASP A 112 -11.79 14.64 -3.09
N GLN A 113 -11.83 13.51 -3.80
CA GLN A 113 -11.15 13.32 -5.08
C GLN A 113 -12.12 13.49 -6.25
N GLU A 114 -11.73 14.27 -7.26
CA GLU A 114 -12.58 14.58 -8.42
C GLU A 114 -13.07 13.32 -9.14
N PHE A 115 -12.24 12.27 -9.25
CA PHE A 115 -12.64 11.03 -9.93
C PHE A 115 -13.70 10.23 -9.17
N PHE A 116 -13.96 10.56 -7.90
CA PHE A 116 -14.88 9.83 -7.03
C PHE A 116 -16.14 10.63 -6.68
N GLU A 117 -16.21 11.92 -7.03
CA GLU A 117 -17.37 12.78 -6.78
C GLU A 117 -18.67 12.22 -7.37
N GLU A 118 -18.61 11.61 -8.56
CA GLU A 118 -19.78 10.99 -9.19
C GLU A 118 -20.31 9.78 -8.39
N MET A 119 -19.41 8.96 -7.85
CA MET A 119 -19.79 7.83 -6.97
C MET A 119 -20.34 8.29 -5.62
N LYS A 120 -19.88 9.45 -5.13
CA LYS A 120 -20.40 10.08 -3.91
C LYS A 120 -21.80 10.66 -4.13
N ALA A 121 -22.07 11.20 -5.32
CA ALA A 121 -23.36 11.74 -5.70
C ALA A 121 -24.42 10.64 -5.94
N ASP A 122 -24.00 9.50 -6.47
CA ASP A 122 -24.88 8.36 -6.75
C ASP A 122 -24.42 7.07 -6.04
N ALA A 123 -25.06 6.79 -4.90
CA ALA A 123 -24.80 5.57 -4.13
C ALA A 123 -25.10 4.27 -4.91
N SER A 124 -25.96 4.33 -5.94
CA SER A 124 -26.26 3.15 -6.76
C SER A 124 -25.09 2.77 -7.67
N LEU A 125 -24.31 3.75 -8.12
CA LEU A 125 -23.10 3.53 -8.93
C LEU A 125 -22.02 2.81 -8.14
N GLN A 126 -21.85 3.17 -6.86
CA GLN A 126 -20.92 2.48 -5.96
C GLN A 126 -21.34 1.03 -5.70
N ASP A 127 -22.64 0.79 -5.54
CA ASP A 127 -23.20 -0.56 -5.40
C ASP A 127 -22.99 -1.40 -6.66
N GLU A 128 -23.27 -0.81 -7.82
CA GLU A 128 -23.07 -1.45 -9.12
C GLU A 128 -21.60 -1.83 -9.34
N MET A 129 -20.66 -0.92 -9.06
CA MET A 129 -19.22 -1.20 -9.14
C MET A 129 -18.86 -2.42 -8.29
N TRP A 130 -19.27 -2.45 -7.02
CA TRP A 130 -18.91 -3.58 -6.14
C TRP A 130 -19.57 -4.89 -6.56
N GLN A 131 -20.79 -4.87 -7.08
CA GLN A 131 -21.44 -6.05 -7.63
C GLN A 131 -20.70 -6.58 -8.86
N GLN A 132 -20.30 -5.71 -9.78
CA GLN A 132 -19.51 -6.09 -10.94
C GLN A 132 -18.13 -6.64 -10.54
N VAL A 133 -17.48 -6.04 -9.54
CA VAL A 133 -16.20 -6.54 -8.99
C VAL A 133 -16.36 -7.95 -8.42
N ILE A 134 -17.40 -8.19 -7.62
CA ILE A 134 -17.68 -9.53 -7.05
C ILE A 134 -17.95 -10.53 -8.18
N HIS A 135 -18.77 -10.16 -9.15
CA HIS A 135 -19.10 -11.03 -10.29
C HIS A 135 -17.88 -11.39 -11.12
N ALA A 136 -17.06 -10.40 -11.49
CA ALA A 136 -15.84 -10.59 -12.25
C ALA A 136 -14.82 -11.44 -11.47
N ALA A 137 -14.70 -11.22 -10.15
CA ALA A 137 -13.81 -12.01 -9.30
C ALA A 137 -14.23 -13.49 -9.19
N ASP A 138 -15.54 -13.77 -9.11
CA ASP A 138 -16.08 -15.13 -9.12
C ASP A 138 -15.79 -15.85 -10.45
N GLN A 139 -15.89 -15.14 -11.59
CA GLN A 139 -15.57 -15.69 -12.91
C GLN A 139 -14.06 -15.97 -13.09
N GLN A 140 -13.21 -15.04 -12.67
CA GLN A 140 -11.76 -15.11 -12.88
C GLN A 140 -11.00 -15.86 -11.77
N LYS A 141 -11.69 -16.27 -10.70
CA LYS A 141 -11.13 -17.00 -9.53
C LYS A 141 -9.93 -16.29 -8.90
N VAL A 142 -10.13 -15.04 -8.51
CA VAL A 142 -9.13 -14.18 -7.85
C VAL A 142 -8.63 -14.85 -6.56
N THR A 143 -7.31 -15.02 -6.42
CA THR A 143 -6.71 -15.66 -5.22
C THR A 143 -5.86 -14.69 -4.40
N LYS A 144 -5.32 -13.65 -5.04
CA LYS A 144 -4.50 -12.61 -4.43
C LYS A 144 -5.15 -11.26 -4.62
N VAL A 145 -4.82 -10.32 -3.73
CA VAL A 145 -5.33 -8.94 -3.79
C VAL A 145 -4.88 -8.26 -5.08
N GLN A 146 -3.68 -8.57 -5.57
CA GLN A 146 -3.13 -8.01 -6.80
C GLN A 146 -3.92 -8.42 -8.04
N ASP A 147 -4.61 -9.57 -8.02
CA ASP A 147 -5.36 -10.03 -9.18
C ASP A 147 -6.60 -9.13 -9.42
N LEU A 148 -7.03 -8.35 -8.42
CA LEU A 148 -8.11 -7.36 -8.57
C LEU A 148 -7.82 -6.30 -9.64
N ALA A 149 -6.54 -5.99 -9.89
CA ALA A 149 -6.14 -5.01 -10.88
C ALA A 149 -6.36 -5.48 -12.34
N ASN A 150 -6.60 -6.77 -12.54
CA ASN A 150 -6.83 -7.37 -13.86
C ASN A 150 -8.32 -7.69 -14.12
N LEU A 151 -9.22 -7.33 -13.19
CA LEU A 151 -10.64 -7.54 -13.38
C LEU A 151 -11.15 -6.64 -14.51
N ASP A 152 -12.00 -7.21 -15.35
CA ASP A 152 -12.79 -6.47 -16.32
C ASP A 152 -14.22 -6.39 -15.81
N LEU A 153 -14.68 -5.19 -15.50
CA LEU A 153 -16.03 -4.93 -15.00
C LEU A 153 -17.06 -4.86 -16.14
N GLY A 154 -16.64 -4.86 -17.40
CA GLY A 154 -17.53 -4.74 -18.57
C GLY A 154 -18.05 -3.32 -18.83
N ASP A 155 -17.87 -2.41 -17.87
CA ASP A 155 -18.09 -0.97 -18.02
C ASP A 155 -16.75 -0.23 -17.96
N ALA A 156 -16.46 0.56 -19.00
CA ALA A 156 -15.18 1.27 -19.12
C ALA A 156 -15.00 2.36 -18.06
N HIS A 157 -16.08 3.01 -17.65
CA HIS A 157 -16.06 4.08 -16.67
C HIS A 157 -15.86 3.52 -15.25
N LEU A 158 -16.56 2.44 -14.89
CA LEU A 158 -16.36 1.75 -13.61
C LEU A 158 -14.95 1.13 -13.52
N ASN A 159 -14.45 0.57 -14.63
CA ASN A 159 -13.07 0.09 -14.74
C ASN A 159 -12.07 1.21 -14.46
N GLU A 160 -12.26 2.41 -15.02
CA GLU A 160 -11.37 3.56 -14.80
C GLU A 160 -11.35 3.98 -13.33
N ILE A 161 -12.53 4.13 -12.72
CA ILE A 161 -12.65 4.53 -11.31
C ILE A 161 -12.01 3.48 -10.39
N PHE A 162 -12.35 2.20 -10.59
CA PHE A 162 -11.79 1.11 -9.79
C PHE A 162 -10.28 1.01 -9.96
N TYR A 163 -9.76 1.17 -11.18
CA TYR A 163 -8.33 1.22 -11.44
C TYR A 163 -7.65 2.37 -10.69
N LYS A 164 -8.23 3.58 -10.70
CA LYS A 164 -7.70 4.73 -9.96
C LYS A 164 -7.62 4.44 -8.46
N MET A 165 -8.64 3.81 -7.87
CA MET A 165 -8.64 3.39 -6.47
C MET A 165 -7.55 2.36 -6.15
N LEU A 166 -7.39 1.34 -7.00
CA LEU A 166 -6.40 0.29 -6.78
C LEU A 166 -4.97 0.82 -6.94
N LYS A 167 -4.74 1.73 -7.89
CA LYS A 167 -3.41 2.28 -8.14
C LYS A 167 -2.95 3.24 -7.06
N GLY A 168 -3.84 4.13 -6.61
CA GLY A 168 -3.44 5.29 -5.81
C GLY A 168 -2.58 6.29 -6.61
N THR A 169 -2.25 7.42 -6.00
CA THR A 169 -1.31 8.41 -6.54
C THR A 169 -0.41 8.94 -5.44
N GLU A 170 0.89 8.66 -5.51
CA GLU A 170 1.90 9.20 -4.58
C GLU A 170 2.42 10.55 -5.08
N THR A 171 1.72 11.65 -4.79
CA THR A 171 2.22 13.02 -5.03
C THR A 171 2.27 13.85 -3.75
N LYS A 172 3.30 14.68 -3.62
CA LYS A 172 3.50 15.59 -2.47
C LYS A 172 2.41 16.65 -2.32
N GLU A 173 1.59 16.84 -3.35
CA GLU A 173 0.47 17.76 -3.42
C GLU A 173 -0.70 17.01 -4.05
N GLY A 174 -1.75 16.73 -3.28
CA GLY A 174 -3.01 16.15 -3.79
C GLY A 174 -3.01 14.64 -4.09
N GLY A 175 -2.00 13.88 -3.65
CA GLY A 175 -1.99 12.42 -3.80
C GLY A 175 -3.04 11.74 -2.91
N TYR A 176 -3.47 10.54 -3.29
CA TYR A 176 -4.41 9.72 -2.53
C TYR A 176 -3.89 8.27 -2.43
N PRO A 177 -4.16 7.55 -1.33
CA PRO A 177 -3.54 6.25 -1.08
C PRO A 177 -4.14 5.15 -1.98
N SER A 178 -3.45 4.01 -2.10
CA SER A 178 -3.99 2.85 -2.81
C SER A 178 -4.98 2.09 -1.93
N LEU A 179 -6.09 1.63 -2.50
CA LEU A 179 -7.03 0.73 -1.81
C LEU A 179 -6.35 -0.56 -1.33
N LEU A 180 -5.34 -1.04 -2.08
CA LEU A 180 -4.57 -2.24 -1.77
C LEU A 180 -3.82 -2.13 -0.42
N ASP A 181 -3.59 -0.92 0.08
CA ASP A 181 -2.97 -0.68 1.38
C ASP A 181 -3.91 -1.01 2.55
N TYR A 182 -5.22 -1.11 2.29
CA TYR A 182 -6.23 -1.29 3.32
C TYR A 182 -6.97 -2.63 3.24
N ILE A 183 -6.84 -3.37 2.14
CA ILE A 183 -7.51 -4.66 1.93
C ILE A 183 -6.56 -5.87 1.85
N THR A 184 -7.07 -7.07 2.10
CA THR A 184 -6.32 -8.33 2.03
C THR A 184 -7.18 -9.54 1.64
N MET A 185 -6.56 -10.61 1.15
CA MET A 185 -7.21 -11.86 0.73
C MET A 185 -6.98 -13.03 1.70
N LYS A 186 -6.55 -12.73 2.94
CA LYS A 186 -6.32 -13.75 3.99
C LYS A 186 -7.66 -14.26 4.56
N ARG A 187 -7.66 -15.46 5.12
CA ARG A 187 -8.91 -16.14 5.56
C ARG A 187 -9.59 -15.54 6.79
N SER A 188 -8.86 -14.83 7.64
CA SER A 188 -9.46 -14.19 8.82
C SER A 188 -10.17 -12.91 8.43
N ALA A 189 -11.41 -12.71 8.85
CA ALA A 189 -12.08 -11.41 8.71
C ALA A 189 -11.89 -10.53 9.95
N LYS A 190 -11.26 -11.05 11.01
CA LYS A 190 -11.01 -10.26 12.21
C LYS A 190 -9.99 -9.16 11.91
N ILE A 191 -10.33 -7.94 12.28
CA ILE A 191 -9.45 -6.78 12.19
C ILE A 191 -8.75 -6.63 13.52
N ARG A 192 -7.41 -6.76 13.50
CA ARG A 192 -6.58 -6.46 14.65
C ARG A 192 -6.50 -4.97 14.81
N VAL A 193 -7.25 -4.45 15.77
CA VAL A 193 -7.31 -3.02 16.08
C VAL A 193 -5.90 -2.51 16.27
N TYR A 194 -5.09 -3.10 17.15
CA TYR A 194 -3.70 -2.68 17.44
C TYR A 194 -2.80 -2.40 16.22
N LEU A 195 -2.98 -3.10 15.09
CA LEU A 195 -2.16 -2.91 13.88
C LEU A 195 -2.90 -2.24 12.72
N ALA A 196 -4.21 -2.00 12.85
CA ALA A 196 -5.01 -1.47 11.77
C ALA A 196 -4.70 0.02 11.53
N PRO A 197 -4.54 0.44 10.26
CA PRO A 197 -4.19 1.81 9.92
C PRO A 197 -5.35 2.77 10.22
N GLU A 198 -5.03 4.05 10.41
CA GLU A 198 -5.98 5.09 10.81
C GLU A 198 -7.31 5.09 10.03
N PRO A 199 -7.34 4.99 8.67
CA PRO A 199 -8.62 4.95 7.95
C PRO A 199 -9.50 3.75 8.32
N ILE A 200 -8.92 2.59 8.60
CA ILE A 200 -9.68 1.43 9.07
C ILE A 200 -10.22 1.67 10.48
N LEU A 201 -9.50 2.40 11.33
CA LEU A 201 -9.98 2.75 12.66
C LEU A 201 -11.12 3.76 12.62
N LEU A 202 -11.00 4.79 11.78
CA LEU A 202 -12.07 5.77 11.55
C LEU A 202 -13.33 5.07 11.05
N LEU A 203 -13.18 4.08 10.18
CA LEU A 203 -14.29 3.26 9.71
C LEU A 203 -14.98 2.47 10.84
N LEU A 204 -14.20 1.92 11.78
CA LEU A 204 -14.69 1.07 12.86
C LEU A 204 -15.24 1.85 14.07
N PHE A 205 -14.66 3.01 14.40
CA PHE A 205 -14.99 3.79 15.61
C PHE A 205 -15.77 5.06 15.29
N ARG A 206 -15.67 5.60 14.06
CA ARG A 206 -16.34 6.83 13.58
C ARG A 206 -16.11 8.10 14.41
N ASP A 207 -15.19 8.04 15.34
CA ASP A 207 -14.82 9.15 16.22
C ASP A 207 -13.32 9.41 16.11
N PRO A 208 -12.89 10.54 15.50
CA PRO A 208 -11.48 10.90 15.35
C PRO A 208 -10.73 11.00 16.68
N ASP A 209 -11.41 11.40 17.76
CA ASP A 209 -10.80 11.55 19.08
C ASP A 209 -10.45 10.16 19.66
N THR A 210 -11.40 9.23 19.61
CA THR A 210 -11.15 7.82 19.96
C THR A 210 -10.04 7.21 19.11
N VAL A 211 -9.99 7.48 17.80
CA VAL A 211 -8.91 6.97 16.92
C VAL A 211 -7.54 7.52 17.33
N SER A 212 -7.47 8.80 17.67
CA SER A 212 -6.24 9.44 18.15
C SER A 212 -5.76 8.83 19.47
N GLU A 213 -6.68 8.63 20.43
CA GLU A 213 -6.39 7.95 21.71
C GLU A 213 -5.90 6.51 21.49
N ILE A 214 -6.51 5.80 20.54
CA ILE A 214 -6.09 4.46 20.15
C ILE A 214 -4.66 4.47 19.60
N ILE A 215 -4.32 5.38 18.68
CA ILE A 215 -2.98 5.49 18.08
C ILE A 215 -1.93 5.79 19.16
N GLU A 216 -2.20 6.75 20.03
CA GLU A 216 -1.30 7.11 21.14
C GLU A 216 -1.10 5.92 22.10
N THR A 217 -2.21 5.27 22.48
CA THR A 217 -2.18 4.13 23.41
C THR A 217 -1.38 2.97 22.85
N ARG A 218 -1.48 2.68 21.53
CA ARG A 218 -0.65 1.65 20.88
C ARG A 218 0.82 1.98 20.95
N GLY A 219 1.19 3.23 20.71
CA GLY A 219 2.59 3.67 20.80
C GLY A 219 3.16 3.48 22.21
N ARG A 220 2.36 3.76 23.25
CA ARG A 220 2.73 3.48 24.64
C ARG A 220 2.87 1.98 24.92
N LEU A 221 1.85 1.20 24.61
CA LEU A 221 1.84 -0.25 24.86
C LEU A 221 2.97 -0.96 24.09
N TYR A 222 3.26 -0.53 22.87
CA TYR A 222 4.39 -1.03 22.09
C TYR A 222 5.72 -0.85 22.83
N ARG A 223 5.98 0.35 23.35
CA ARG A 223 7.21 0.64 24.11
C ARG A 223 7.32 -0.22 25.36
N ASP A 224 6.23 -0.42 26.08
CA ASP A 224 6.24 -1.19 27.33
C ASP A 224 6.39 -2.70 27.08
N VAL A 225 5.76 -3.23 26.01
CA VAL A 225 5.87 -4.66 25.64
C VAL A 225 7.23 -4.98 25.00
N VAL A 226 7.82 -4.06 24.24
CA VAL A 226 9.18 -4.25 23.68
C VAL A 226 10.26 -4.12 24.75
N ALA A 227 10.08 -3.22 25.73
CA ALA A 227 10.98 -3.06 26.86
C ALA A 227 10.79 -4.12 27.97
N ASP A 228 9.95 -5.14 27.73
CA ASP A 228 9.60 -6.21 28.67
C ASP A 228 9.10 -5.68 30.05
N ARG A 229 8.50 -4.49 30.07
CA ARG A 229 7.86 -3.90 31.27
C ARG A 229 6.45 -4.43 31.50
N MET A 230 5.82 -4.94 30.45
CA MET A 230 4.46 -5.47 30.45
C MET A 230 4.39 -6.67 29.50
N THR A 231 3.64 -7.70 29.86
CA THR A 231 3.43 -8.85 28.97
C THR A 231 2.42 -8.51 27.86
N SER A 232 2.53 -9.16 26.71
CA SER A 232 1.56 -8.97 25.61
C SER A 232 0.12 -9.29 26.02
N ALA A 233 -0.08 -10.24 26.94
CA ALA A 233 -1.41 -10.61 27.43
C ALA A 233 -2.01 -9.49 28.30
N GLU A 234 -1.25 -8.95 29.25
CA GLU A 234 -1.67 -7.81 30.08
C GLU A 234 -1.97 -6.58 29.21
N ALA A 235 -1.10 -6.31 28.22
CA ALA A 235 -1.30 -5.21 27.28
C ALA A 235 -2.57 -5.41 26.44
N SER A 236 -2.89 -6.65 26.04
CA SER A 236 -4.09 -6.96 25.26
C SER A 236 -5.37 -6.76 26.08
N GLU A 237 -5.39 -7.19 27.34
CA GLU A 237 -6.53 -6.99 28.23
C GLU A 237 -6.73 -5.51 28.56
N GLN A 238 -5.65 -4.76 28.83
CA GLN A 238 -5.74 -3.33 29.04
C GLN A 238 -6.27 -2.61 27.78
N PHE A 239 -5.75 -2.96 26.60
CA PHE A 239 -6.18 -2.36 25.35
C PHE A 239 -7.65 -2.66 25.04
N LYS A 240 -8.08 -3.90 25.29
CA LYS A 240 -9.47 -4.32 25.14
C LYS A 240 -10.39 -3.57 26.11
N ALA A 241 -10.02 -3.47 27.39
CA ALA A 241 -10.83 -2.80 28.40
C ALA A 241 -11.10 -1.31 28.08
N LEU A 242 -10.17 -0.64 27.41
CA LEU A 242 -10.31 0.78 27.05
C LEU A 242 -11.23 1.01 25.84
N PHE A 243 -11.20 0.12 24.84
CA PHE A 243 -11.78 0.39 23.52
C PHE A 243 -12.88 -0.58 23.08
N ALA A 244 -13.09 -1.69 23.80
CA ALA A 244 -14.04 -2.72 23.39
C ALA A 244 -15.50 -2.26 23.35
N GLU A 245 -15.87 -1.15 23.99
CA GLU A 245 -17.25 -0.63 24.00
C GLU A 245 -17.44 0.62 23.14
N ARG A 246 -16.37 1.11 22.50
CA ARG A 246 -16.37 2.40 21.78
C ARG A 246 -16.54 2.28 20.27
N TYR A 247 -16.74 1.07 19.74
CA TYR A 247 -16.90 0.86 18.29
C TYR A 247 -18.25 1.40 17.78
N ALA A 248 -18.31 1.71 16.49
CA ALA A 248 -19.48 2.30 15.87
C ALA A 248 -20.68 1.32 15.81
N LEU A 249 -21.89 1.87 15.90
CA LEU A 249 -23.13 1.12 15.70
C LEU A 249 -23.11 0.36 14.36
N GLY A 250 -23.30 -0.96 14.42
CA GLY A 250 -23.31 -1.87 13.28
C GLY A 250 -22.01 -2.65 13.04
N VAL A 251 -20.97 -2.44 13.84
CA VAL A 251 -19.77 -3.31 13.87
C VAL A 251 -19.98 -4.39 14.92
N GLU A 252 -19.84 -5.66 14.57
CA GLU A 252 -19.89 -6.72 15.58
C GLU A 252 -18.57 -6.85 16.35
N PRO A 253 -18.61 -7.03 17.69
CA PRO A 253 -17.42 -7.26 18.51
C PRO A 253 -16.56 -8.44 18.03
N THR A 254 -17.20 -9.43 17.42
CA THR A 254 -16.57 -10.67 16.95
C THR A 254 -15.57 -10.42 15.81
N MET A 255 -15.71 -9.33 15.08
CA MET A 255 -14.78 -8.90 14.04
C MET A 255 -13.55 -8.18 14.59
N LEU A 256 -13.55 -7.76 15.86
CA LEU A 256 -12.44 -6.99 16.43
C LEU A 256 -11.49 -7.90 17.21
N ASP A 257 -10.20 -7.75 16.93
CA ASP A 257 -9.13 -8.39 17.67
C ASP A 257 -8.27 -7.32 18.37
N PHE A 258 -8.26 -7.33 19.70
CA PHE A 258 -7.52 -6.38 20.54
C PHE A 258 -6.15 -6.91 20.96
N THR A 259 -5.68 -8.02 20.36
CA THR A 259 -4.37 -8.60 20.70
C THR A 259 -3.24 -7.62 20.39
N VAL A 260 -2.43 -7.33 21.40
CA VAL A 260 -1.21 -6.54 21.33
C VAL A 260 -0.01 -7.46 21.10
N SER A 261 0.91 -7.05 20.23
CA SER A 261 2.15 -7.79 19.95
C SER A 261 3.37 -6.87 19.97
N LYS A 262 4.57 -7.46 19.99
CA LYS A 262 5.86 -6.75 19.80
C LYS A 262 6.04 -6.18 18.39
N SER A 263 5.02 -6.26 17.53
CA SER A 263 5.03 -5.64 16.21
C SER A 263 4.79 -4.14 16.38
N ALA A 264 5.60 -3.32 15.70
CA ALA A 264 5.39 -1.88 15.71
C ALA A 264 4.03 -1.56 15.08
N PRO A 265 3.16 -0.80 15.78
CA PRO A 265 1.94 -0.27 15.17
C PRO A 265 2.33 0.74 14.08
N LYS A 266 1.54 0.80 13.01
CA LYS A 266 1.69 1.75 11.91
C LYS A 266 0.89 3.01 12.18
#